data_AF-A0A498M5N3-F1
#
_entry.id   AF-A0A498M5N3-F1
#
_cell.length_a   1.000
_cell.length_b   1.000
_cell.length_c   1.000
_cell.angle_alpha   90.00
_cell.angle_beta   90.00
_cell.angle_gamma   90.00
#
_symmetry.space_group_name_H-M   'P 1'
#
loop_
_entity.id
_entity.type
_entity.pdbx_description
1 polymer ?
#
loop_
_entity_poly.entity_id
_entity_poly.type
_entity_poly.pdbx_seq_one_letter_code
_entity_poly.pdbx_strand_id
1 'polypeptide(L)'
;MKMKMEEERQNQEKERKRREEEFIERKEWYKRDIKEREEKERKIREEMKNEREEWEKKKQQERQRREEEEERRRKVEKETWSEYYEKLKRERERRYREQEELHIKHKKERERMKMKMEKEKQNHDKEWKRREDEYIKRDEQYKRDIKDIEEQERKIREEMKRDREEWEKQKQQEKQRREEEEEKERHRFNELFTGTPEVQHTNTPGPHAIIIVLSVGRFAQEEKDTLGIIKMILGSKAADFCIILFTRGDELRGQTIKQYVEKNDELKTLISDCGNRFLTFNNTEKQDQTQVTHLLNMMEEMNQGRYFTNEICKEAEISTEQKREMLEEKERKNQDKIKELEAKYDIEIRNIRKRLEDKRKRADEERERLKNKFREKEKTLRREFEEKEKSEQKKRETENQKRSEEEKQQRAEYDQRIEKMKREIEDQRTQYEKQIKEIEEEDRKRDEEYKQDQEKMKNDHEHIIAELQIKREEEIKKRDSEEQMRKKQEEKEREEWKRKIKEAENDRDSRGN
;
A
#
# COMPACT_ATOMS: atom_id res chain seq x y z
N MET A 1 -127.93 15.96 126.78
CA MET A 1 -127.01 17.01 126.27
C MET A 1 -125.54 16.60 126.35
N LYS A 2 -125.03 16.01 127.45
CA LYS A 2 -123.64 15.50 127.53
C LYS A 2 -123.32 14.33 126.57
N MET A 3 -124.24 13.41 126.30
CA MET A 3 -124.00 12.30 125.35
C MET A 3 -123.81 12.76 123.89
N LYS A 4 -124.58 13.75 123.40
CA LYS A 4 -124.48 14.23 122.01
C LYS A 4 -123.17 14.98 121.72
N MET A 5 -122.63 15.74 122.69
CA MET A 5 -121.34 16.43 122.53
C MET A 5 -120.14 15.46 122.56
N GLU A 6 -120.23 14.37 123.33
CA GLU A 6 -119.18 13.32 123.36
C GLU A 6 -119.16 12.52 122.05
N GLU A 7 -120.35 12.25 121.49
CA GLU A 7 -120.53 11.57 120.21
C GLU A 7 -120.01 12.43 119.03
N GLU A 8 -120.25 13.75 119.04
CA GLU A 8 -119.66 14.70 118.09
C GLU A 8 -118.14 14.82 118.23
N ARG A 9 -117.59 14.84 119.45
CA ARG A 9 -116.13 14.85 119.66
C ARG A 9 -115.48 13.56 119.19
N GLN A 10 -116.10 12.40 119.43
CA GLN A 10 -115.61 11.13 118.92
C GLN A 10 -115.71 11.04 117.40
N ASN A 11 -116.73 11.64 116.79
CA ASN A 11 -116.86 11.72 115.34
C ASN A 11 -115.82 12.67 114.72
N GLN A 12 -115.54 13.81 115.36
CA GLN A 12 -114.44 14.72 114.98
C GLN A 12 -113.06 14.09 115.12
N GLU A 13 -112.80 13.35 116.21
CA GLU A 13 -111.52 12.67 116.43
C GLU A 13 -111.32 11.54 115.42
N LYS A 14 -112.40 10.80 115.07
CA LYS A 14 -112.41 9.81 113.99
C LYS A 14 -112.19 10.45 112.63
N GLU A 15 -112.83 11.57 112.34
CA GLU A 15 -112.68 12.26 111.05
C GLU A 15 -111.31 12.94 110.91
N ARG A 16 -110.75 13.48 112.00
CA ARG A 16 -109.37 13.98 112.03
C ARG A 16 -108.37 12.85 111.77
N LYS A 17 -108.53 11.71 112.46
CA LYS A 17 -107.68 10.52 112.24
C LYS A 17 -107.82 9.99 110.82
N ARG A 18 -109.03 9.92 110.27
CA ARG A 18 -109.26 9.51 108.87
C ARG A 18 -108.55 10.43 107.89
N ARG A 19 -108.67 11.76 108.07
CA ARG A 19 -107.98 12.76 107.24
C ARG A 19 -106.46 12.72 107.39
N GLU A 20 -105.96 12.43 108.59
CA GLU A 20 -104.54 12.30 108.89
C GLU A 20 -103.94 11.01 108.31
N GLU A 21 -104.68 9.91 108.36
CA GLU A 21 -104.36 8.65 107.66
C GLU A 21 -104.41 8.82 106.14
N GLU A 22 -105.44 9.47 105.59
CA GLU A 22 -105.53 9.83 104.17
C GLU A 22 -104.34 10.72 103.73
N PHE A 23 -103.88 11.63 104.57
CA PHE A 23 -102.70 12.47 104.31
C PHE A 23 -101.39 11.66 104.33
N ILE A 24 -101.23 10.75 105.29
CA ILE A 24 -100.05 9.89 105.39
C ILE A 24 -100.01 8.92 104.20
N GLU A 25 -101.11 8.25 103.87
CA GLU A 25 -101.19 7.35 102.72
C GLU A 25 -100.89 8.06 101.41
N ARG A 26 -101.42 9.27 101.21
CA ARG A 26 -101.16 10.05 100.01
C ARG A 26 -99.71 10.55 99.94
N LYS A 27 -99.12 10.95 101.08
CA LYS A 27 -97.69 11.32 101.16
C LYS A 27 -96.78 10.13 100.83
N GLU A 28 -97.11 8.94 101.31
CA GLU A 28 -96.39 7.70 100.98
C GLU A 28 -96.62 7.28 99.52
N TRP A 29 -97.82 7.48 98.98
CA TRP A 29 -98.11 7.29 97.55
C TRP A 29 -97.25 8.23 96.69
N TYR A 30 -97.17 9.52 97.02
CA TYR A 30 -96.30 10.48 96.31
C TYR A 30 -94.82 10.11 96.41
N LYS A 31 -94.33 9.69 97.58
CA LYS A 31 -92.95 9.21 97.72
C LYS A 31 -92.67 8.01 96.82
N ARG A 32 -93.62 7.07 96.72
CA ARG A 32 -93.51 5.89 95.86
C ARG A 32 -93.51 6.26 94.38
N ASP A 33 -94.43 7.14 93.98
CA ASP A 33 -94.55 7.65 92.61
C ASP A 33 -93.29 8.42 92.17
N ILE A 34 -92.74 9.30 93.03
CA ILE A 34 -91.45 9.99 92.79
C ILE A 34 -90.32 8.98 92.59
N LYS A 35 -90.22 7.98 93.47
CA LYS A 35 -89.16 6.97 93.40
C LYS A 35 -89.26 6.10 92.15
N GLU A 36 -90.47 5.69 91.75
CA GLU A 36 -90.70 4.92 90.53
C GLU A 36 -90.32 5.72 89.27
N ARG A 37 -90.53 7.03 89.28
CA ARG A 37 -90.15 7.93 88.18
C ARG A 37 -88.66 8.20 88.11
N GLU A 38 -88.02 8.50 89.24
CA GLU A 38 -86.56 8.60 89.32
C GLU A 38 -85.91 7.31 88.83
N GLU A 39 -86.52 6.16 89.13
CA GLU A 39 -86.08 4.87 88.59
C GLU A 39 -86.29 4.75 87.07
N LYS A 40 -87.44 5.18 86.53
CA LYS A 40 -87.69 5.21 85.08
C LYS A 40 -86.72 6.14 84.34
N GLU A 41 -86.49 7.35 84.85
CA GLU A 41 -85.52 8.29 84.28
C GLU A 41 -84.09 7.75 84.36
N ARG A 42 -83.72 7.09 85.46
CA ARG A 42 -82.43 6.43 85.59
C ARG A 42 -82.27 5.31 84.56
N LYS A 43 -83.31 4.50 84.31
CA LYS A 43 -83.30 3.47 83.27
C LYS A 43 -83.07 4.08 81.88
N ILE A 44 -83.81 5.15 81.53
CA ILE A 44 -83.64 5.86 80.26
C ILE A 44 -82.22 6.45 80.12
N ARG A 45 -81.67 7.04 81.19
CA ARG A 45 -80.29 7.56 81.18
C ARG A 45 -79.24 6.46 80.99
N GLU A 46 -79.46 5.29 81.57
CA GLU A 46 -78.58 4.14 81.40
C GLU A 46 -78.68 3.55 79.99
N GLU A 47 -79.88 3.48 79.40
CA GLU A 47 -80.09 3.08 78.01
C GLU A 47 -79.35 4.02 77.04
N MET A 48 -79.52 5.33 77.17
CA MET A 48 -78.78 6.32 76.37
C MET A 48 -77.25 6.25 76.56
N LYS A 49 -76.78 5.76 77.71
CA LYS A 49 -75.35 5.56 77.97
C LYS A 49 -74.85 4.30 77.28
N ASN A 50 -75.59 3.19 77.39
CA ASN A 50 -75.26 1.93 76.72
C ASN A 50 -75.25 2.09 75.19
N GLU A 51 -76.23 2.81 74.62
CA GLU A 51 -76.27 3.11 73.18
C GLU A 51 -75.05 3.91 72.72
N ARG A 52 -74.61 4.91 73.50
CA ARG A 52 -73.37 5.66 73.22
C ARG A 52 -72.12 4.78 73.28
N GLU A 53 -72.02 3.92 74.28
CA GLU A 53 -70.88 2.99 74.42
C GLU A 53 -70.84 1.96 73.29
N GLU A 54 -71.99 1.42 72.86
CA GLU A 54 -72.08 0.53 71.70
C GLU A 54 -71.71 1.24 70.40
N TRP A 55 -72.15 2.49 70.24
CA TRP A 55 -71.81 3.31 69.08
C TRP A 55 -70.31 3.61 69.00
N GLU A 56 -69.67 3.99 70.10
CA GLU A 56 -68.21 4.21 70.14
C GLU A 56 -67.43 2.91 69.87
N LYS A 57 -67.90 1.75 70.35
CA LYS A 57 -67.30 0.45 70.01
C LYS A 57 -67.38 0.14 68.51
N LYS A 58 -68.54 0.36 67.88
CA LYS A 58 -68.70 0.15 66.42
C LYS A 58 -67.77 1.07 65.63
N LYS A 59 -67.66 2.34 66.04
CA LYS A 59 -66.76 3.32 65.43
C LYS A 59 -65.28 2.92 65.56
N GLN A 60 -64.87 2.40 66.71
CA GLN A 60 -63.50 1.93 66.91
C GLN A 60 -63.18 0.69 66.05
N GLN A 61 -64.12 -0.26 65.94
CA GLN A 61 -63.97 -1.42 65.07
C GLN A 61 -63.86 -1.03 63.60
N GLU A 62 -64.68 -0.09 63.15
CA GLU A 62 -64.62 0.39 61.76
C GLU A 62 -63.31 1.11 61.46
N ARG A 63 -62.77 1.90 62.40
CA ARG A 63 -61.44 2.51 62.27
C ARG A 63 -60.34 1.47 62.09
N GLN A 64 -60.34 0.42 62.92
CA GLN A 64 -59.35 -0.66 62.82
C GLN A 64 -59.43 -1.39 61.47
N ARG A 65 -60.65 -1.69 61.00
CA ARG A 65 -60.84 -2.31 59.67
C ARG A 65 -60.26 -1.45 58.55
N ARG A 66 -60.44 -0.13 58.60
CA ARG A 66 -59.87 0.80 57.61
C ARG A 66 -58.34 0.81 57.65
N GLU A 67 -57.74 0.85 58.83
CA GLU A 67 -56.28 0.80 58.99
C GLU A 67 -55.69 -0.50 58.41
N GLU A 68 -56.33 -1.66 58.67
CA GLU A 68 -55.92 -2.94 58.10
C GLU A 68 -56.09 -3.00 56.57
N GLU A 69 -57.18 -2.43 56.04
CA GLU A 69 -57.43 -2.38 54.60
C GLU A 69 -56.44 -1.46 53.89
N GLU A 70 -56.10 -0.32 54.50
CA GLU A 70 -55.07 0.60 54.01
C GLU A 70 -53.68 -0.05 54.02
N GLU A 71 -53.33 -0.79 55.07
CA GLU A 71 -52.07 -1.54 55.14
C GLU A 71 -51.98 -2.61 54.05
N ARG A 72 -53.07 -3.37 53.82
CA ARG A 72 -53.15 -4.33 52.71
C ARG A 72 -52.97 -3.66 51.35
N ARG A 73 -53.61 -2.52 51.13
CA ARG A 73 -53.46 -1.73 49.89
C ARG A 73 -52.01 -1.30 49.67
N ARG A 74 -51.36 -0.73 50.68
CA ARG A 74 -49.94 -0.32 50.62
C ARG A 74 -49.02 -1.49 50.29
N LYS A 75 -49.32 -2.68 50.83
CA LYS A 75 -48.54 -3.90 50.55
C LYS A 75 -48.69 -4.35 49.09
N VAL A 76 -49.93 -4.45 48.60
CA VAL A 76 -50.22 -4.82 47.20
C VAL A 76 -49.59 -3.81 46.24
N GLU A 77 -49.72 -2.52 46.53
CA GLU A 77 -49.09 -1.44 45.76
C GLU A 77 -47.58 -1.63 45.68
N LYS A 78 -46.91 -1.82 46.82
CA LYS A 78 -45.45 -2.03 46.88
C LYS A 78 -45.00 -3.26 46.09
N GLU A 79 -45.71 -4.38 46.20
CA GLU A 79 -45.39 -5.62 45.47
C GLU A 79 -45.55 -5.42 43.97
N THR A 80 -46.67 -4.82 43.54
CA THR A 80 -46.95 -4.54 42.11
C THR A 80 -45.88 -3.62 41.51
N TRP A 81 -45.48 -2.57 42.23
CA TRP A 81 -44.41 -1.67 41.79
C TRP A 81 -43.05 -2.36 41.71
N SER A 82 -42.73 -3.22 42.68
CA SER A 82 -41.47 -3.97 42.69
C SER A 82 -41.38 -4.92 41.50
N GLU A 83 -42.45 -5.66 41.19
CA GLU A 83 -42.51 -6.53 40.01
C GLU A 83 -42.33 -5.74 38.72
N TYR A 84 -42.95 -4.56 38.65
CA TYR A 84 -42.84 -3.68 37.52
C TYR A 84 -41.40 -3.14 37.30
N TYR A 85 -40.76 -2.64 38.35
CA TYR A 85 -39.36 -2.17 38.27
C TYR A 85 -38.41 -3.30 37.85
N GLU A 86 -38.63 -4.51 38.35
CA GLU A 86 -37.86 -5.69 37.92
C GLU A 86 -38.11 -6.04 36.45
N LYS A 87 -39.33 -5.91 35.93
CA LYS A 87 -39.63 -6.10 34.50
C LYS A 87 -38.89 -5.10 33.62
N LEU A 88 -38.87 -3.81 33.98
CA LEU A 88 -38.08 -2.79 33.29
C LEU A 88 -36.58 -3.08 33.33
N LYS A 89 -36.09 -3.53 34.48
CA LYS A 89 -34.67 -3.81 34.69
C LYS A 89 -34.24 -4.98 33.81
N ARG A 90 -34.99 -6.08 33.79
CA ARG A 90 -34.77 -7.22 32.89
C ARG A 90 -34.76 -6.79 31.43
N GLU A 91 -35.67 -5.91 31.03
CA GLU A 91 -35.75 -5.42 29.65
C GLU A 91 -34.53 -4.58 29.25
N ARG A 92 -34.05 -3.72 30.17
CA ARG A 92 -32.82 -2.94 29.99
C ARG A 92 -31.58 -3.83 29.94
N GLU A 93 -31.47 -4.81 30.82
CA GLU A 93 -30.36 -5.77 30.82
C GLU A 93 -30.34 -6.61 29.54
N ARG A 94 -31.51 -7.05 29.05
CA ARG A 94 -31.62 -7.76 27.78
C ARG A 94 -31.11 -6.89 26.63
N ARG A 95 -31.50 -5.61 26.57
CA ARG A 95 -30.96 -4.64 25.59
C ARG A 95 -29.43 -4.58 25.66
N TYR A 96 -28.84 -4.49 26.86
CA TYR A 96 -27.38 -4.43 26.99
C TYR A 96 -26.71 -5.70 26.46
N ARG A 97 -27.24 -6.89 26.80
CA ARG A 97 -26.72 -8.16 26.28
C ARG A 97 -26.80 -8.26 24.76
N GLU A 98 -27.96 -7.95 24.19
CA GLU A 98 -28.16 -7.98 22.74
C GLU A 98 -27.24 -6.98 22.01
N GLN A 99 -27.04 -5.77 22.57
CA GLN A 99 -26.06 -4.81 22.03
C GLN A 99 -24.62 -5.30 22.11
N GLU A 100 -24.24 -5.94 23.21
CA GLU A 100 -22.89 -6.49 23.41
C GLU A 100 -22.62 -7.66 22.45
N GLU A 101 -23.57 -8.59 22.31
CA GLU A 101 -23.49 -9.69 21.34
C GLU A 101 -23.34 -9.18 19.91
N LEU A 102 -24.12 -8.17 19.53
CA LEU A 102 -24.04 -7.52 18.23
C LEU A 102 -22.65 -6.88 18.02
N HIS A 103 -22.15 -6.17 19.03
CA HIS A 103 -20.82 -5.56 18.99
C HIS A 103 -19.71 -6.61 18.82
N ILE A 104 -19.79 -7.74 19.53
CA ILE A 104 -18.85 -8.86 19.41
C ILE A 104 -18.92 -9.48 18.02
N LYS A 105 -20.13 -9.70 17.47
CA LYS A 105 -20.34 -10.21 16.11
C LYS A 105 -19.68 -9.28 15.08
N HIS A 106 -19.93 -7.97 15.21
CA HIS A 106 -19.34 -6.93 14.38
C HIS A 106 -17.81 -6.88 14.45
N LYS A 107 -17.24 -7.05 15.65
CA LYS A 107 -15.79 -7.12 15.87
C LYS A 107 -15.19 -8.35 15.19
N LYS A 108 -15.77 -9.54 15.38
CA LYS A 108 -15.30 -10.80 14.75
C LYS A 108 -15.31 -10.70 13.23
N GLU A 109 -16.34 -10.09 12.66
CA GLU A 109 -16.46 -9.93 11.21
C GLU A 109 -15.43 -8.95 10.64
N ARG A 110 -15.15 -7.84 11.34
CA ARG A 110 -14.06 -6.91 10.96
C ARG A 110 -12.70 -7.61 10.93
N GLU A 111 -12.41 -8.43 11.94
CA GLU A 111 -11.16 -9.21 11.97
C GLU A 111 -11.11 -10.25 10.85
N ARG A 112 -12.22 -10.94 10.54
CA ARG A 112 -12.30 -11.86 9.39
C ARG A 112 -12.00 -11.16 8.07
N MET A 113 -12.58 -9.98 7.84
CA MET A 113 -12.31 -9.19 6.64
C MET A 113 -10.86 -8.70 6.60
N LYS A 114 -10.29 -8.28 7.73
CA LYS A 114 -8.88 -7.88 7.84
C LYS A 114 -7.95 -9.01 7.44
N MET A 115 -8.16 -10.22 7.99
CA MET A 115 -7.38 -11.42 7.63
C MET A 115 -7.51 -11.77 6.14
N LYS A 116 -8.72 -11.66 5.57
CA LYS A 116 -8.93 -11.93 4.14
C LYS A 116 -8.13 -10.97 3.26
N MET A 117 -8.15 -9.67 3.56
CA MET A 117 -7.34 -8.69 2.82
C MET A 117 -5.85 -8.95 2.96
N GLU A 118 -5.37 -9.22 4.17
CA GLU A 118 -3.97 -9.55 4.40
C GLU A 118 -3.51 -10.75 3.56
N LYS A 119 -4.34 -11.79 3.50
CA LYS A 119 -4.09 -12.97 2.64
C LYS A 119 -4.05 -12.62 1.15
N GLU A 120 -4.90 -11.70 0.70
CA GLU A 120 -4.88 -11.22 -0.68
C GLU A 120 -3.62 -10.38 -0.98
N LYS A 121 -3.18 -9.52 -0.05
CA LYS A 121 -1.90 -8.78 -0.18
C LYS A 121 -0.73 -9.75 -0.32
N GLN A 122 -0.66 -10.75 0.56
CA GLN A 122 0.39 -11.77 0.50
C GLN A 122 0.37 -12.58 -0.80
N ASN A 123 -0.80 -12.89 -1.34
CA ASN A 123 -0.91 -13.57 -2.64
C ASN A 123 -0.43 -12.68 -3.80
N HIS A 124 -0.79 -11.40 -3.79
CA HIS A 124 -0.33 -10.43 -4.76
C HIS A 124 1.20 -10.26 -4.73
N ASP A 125 1.78 -10.11 -3.54
CA ASP A 125 3.22 -9.98 -3.35
C ASP A 125 3.97 -11.22 -3.82
N LYS A 126 3.44 -12.42 -3.52
CA LYS A 126 4.01 -13.69 -4.02
C LYS A 126 3.98 -13.76 -5.54
N GLU A 127 2.87 -13.36 -6.17
CA GLU A 127 2.76 -13.37 -7.62
C GLU A 127 3.69 -12.34 -8.27
N TRP A 128 3.78 -11.13 -7.71
CA TRP A 128 4.70 -10.09 -8.15
C TRP A 128 6.15 -10.59 -8.09
N LYS A 129 6.56 -11.16 -6.96
CA LYS A 129 7.91 -11.71 -6.77
C LYS A 129 8.22 -12.84 -7.74
N ARG A 130 7.27 -13.76 -7.96
CA ARG A 130 7.44 -14.84 -8.96
C ARG A 130 7.69 -14.29 -10.36
N ARG A 131 6.93 -13.27 -10.77
CA ARG A 131 7.08 -12.63 -12.09
C ARG A 131 8.39 -11.86 -12.19
N GLU A 132 8.80 -11.18 -11.12
CA GLU A 132 10.08 -10.48 -11.03
C GLU A 132 11.27 -11.45 -11.16
N ASP A 133 11.26 -12.55 -10.41
CA ASP A 133 12.30 -13.59 -10.50
C ASP A 133 12.40 -14.19 -11.91
N GLU A 134 11.27 -14.42 -12.58
CA GLU A 134 11.24 -14.87 -13.99
C GLU A 134 11.84 -13.85 -14.95
N TYR A 135 11.59 -12.55 -14.72
CA TYR A 135 12.18 -11.48 -15.52
C TYR A 135 13.69 -11.39 -15.29
N ILE A 136 14.15 -11.42 -14.04
CA ILE A 136 15.57 -11.38 -13.67
C ILE A 136 16.32 -12.54 -14.34
N LYS A 137 15.79 -13.77 -14.26
CA LYS A 137 16.41 -14.95 -14.90
C LYS A 137 16.57 -14.77 -16.42
N ARG A 138 15.57 -14.21 -17.10
CA ARG A 138 15.66 -13.95 -18.54
C ARG A 138 16.63 -12.81 -18.86
N ASP A 139 16.59 -11.71 -18.11
CA ASP A 139 17.52 -10.59 -18.29
C ASP A 139 18.98 -11.02 -18.10
N GLU A 140 19.24 -11.89 -17.12
CA GLU A 140 20.55 -12.51 -16.94
C GLU A 140 20.96 -13.40 -18.11
N GLN A 141 20.02 -14.16 -18.68
CA GLN A 141 20.30 -14.95 -19.88
C GLN A 141 20.67 -14.05 -21.07
N TYR A 142 19.91 -12.99 -21.33
CA TYR A 142 20.25 -12.04 -22.40
C TYR A 142 21.62 -11.38 -22.19
N LYS A 143 21.96 -11.04 -20.94
CA LYS A 143 23.30 -10.52 -20.62
C LYS A 143 24.41 -11.52 -20.94
N ARG A 144 24.18 -12.83 -20.74
CA ARG A 144 25.12 -13.89 -21.16
C ARG A 144 25.22 -13.96 -22.68
N ASP A 145 24.09 -14.00 -23.37
CA ASP A 145 24.07 -14.09 -24.84
C ASP A 145 24.75 -12.89 -25.50
N ILE A 146 24.57 -11.67 -24.97
CA ILE A 146 25.27 -10.47 -25.44
C ILE A 146 26.78 -10.60 -25.24
N LYS A 147 27.23 -11.08 -24.07
CA LYS A 147 28.67 -11.31 -23.83
C LYS A 147 29.25 -12.34 -24.79
N ASP A 148 28.50 -13.39 -25.11
CA ASP A 148 28.94 -14.40 -26.08
C ASP A 148 29.06 -13.79 -27.49
N ILE A 149 28.16 -12.89 -27.89
CA ILE A 149 28.25 -12.13 -29.14
C ILE A 149 29.49 -11.22 -29.14
N GLU A 150 29.73 -10.47 -28.06
CA GLU A 150 30.90 -9.60 -27.92
C GLU A 150 32.22 -10.39 -27.96
N GLU A 151 32.24 -11.58 -27.36
CA GLU A 151 33.37 -12.49 -27.39
C GLU A 151 33.59 -13.08 -28.80
N GLN A 152 32.53 -13.41 -29.53
CA GLN A 152 32.65 -13.79 -30.94
C GLN A 152 33.20 -12.65 -31.80
N GLU A 153 32.73 -11.42 -31.59
CA GLU A 153 33.28 -10.23 -32.25
C GLU A 153 34.77 -10.06 -31.96
N ARG A 154 35.19 -10.26 -30.70
CA ARG A 154 36.61 -10.18 -30.32
C ARG A 154 37.45 -11.24 -31.03
N LYS A 155 37.00 -12.51 -31.02
CA LYS A 155 37.70 -13.61 -31.70
C LYS A 155 37.86 -13.34 -33.20
N ILE A 156 36.79 -12.92 -33.86
CA ILE A 156 36.81 -12.56 -35.28
C ILE A 156 37.78 -11.40 -35.51
N ARG A 157 37.76 -10.34 -34.68
CA ARG A 157 38.71 -9.22 -34.82
C ARG A 157 40.16 -9.65 -34.69
N GLU A 158 40.45 -10.58 -33.77
CA GLU A 158 41.80 -11.11 -33.57
C GLU A 158 42.25 -12.04 -34.70
N GLU A 159 41.37 -12.88 -35.23
CA GLU A 159 41.62 -13.72 -36.40
C GLU A 159 41.90 -12.85 -37.62
N MET A 160 41.04 -11.87 -37.88
CA MET A 160 41.25 -10.89 -38.96
C MET A 160 42.56 -10.11 -38.82
N LYS A 161 43.00 -9.82 -37.59
CA LYS A 161 44.29 -9.15 -37.34
C LYS A 161 45.45 -10.07 -37.70
N ARG A 162 45.38 -11.35 -37.32
CA ARG A 162 46.39 -12.36 -37.66
C ARG A 162 46.48 -12.58 -39.16
N ASP A 163 45.35 -12.74 -39.83
CA ASP A 163 45.30 -12.93 -41.30
C ASP A 163 45.93 -11.74 -42.02
N ARG A 164 45.66 -10.51 -41.57
CA ARG A 164 46.30 -9.30 -42.11
C ARG A 164 47.81 -9.29 -41.88
N GLU A 165 48.28 -9.66 -40.69
CA GLU A 165 49.71 -9.74 -40.37
C GLU A 165 50.43 -10.84 -41.18
N GLU A 166 49.80 -12.01 -41.35
CA GLU A 166 50.31 -13.11 -42.18
C GLU A 166 50.37 -12.70 -43.65
N TRP A 167 49.33 -12.03 -44.14
CA TRP A 167 49.28 -11.52 -45.51
C TRP A 167 50.38 -10.49 -45.78
N GLU A 168 50.61 -9.53 -44.87
CA GLU A 168 51.73 -8.59 -44.99
C GLU A 168 53.09 -9.30 -44.97
N LYS A 169 53.24 -10.34 -44.14
CA LYS A 169 54.46 -11.17 -44.14
C LYS A 169 54.65 -11.92 -45.46
N GLN A 170 53.61 -12.53 -46.00
CA GLN A 170 53.66 -13.22 -47.30
C GLN A 170 54.03 -12.24 -48.41
N LYS A 171 53.45 -11.04 -48.41
CA LYS A 171 53.78 -9.97 -49.35
C LYS A 171 55.25 -9.55 -49.25
N GLN A 172 55.78 -9.42 -48.03
CA GLN A 172 57.19 -9.11 -47.79
C GLN A 172 58.12 -10.24 -48.25
N GLN A 173 57.78 -11.49 -47.96
CA GLN A 173 58.53 -12.68 -48.37
C GLN A 173 58.54 -12.85 -49.89
N GLU A 174 57.41 -12.64 -50.56
CA GLU A 174 57.31 -12.72 -52.02
C GLU A 174 58.17 -11.62 -52.67
N LYS A 175 58.22 -10.43 -52.07
CA LYS A 175 59.12 -9.35 -52.50
C LYS A 175 60.61 -9.73 -52.33
N GLN A 176 60.99 -10.25 -51.18
CA GLN A 176 62.36 -10.72 -50.92
C GLN A 176 62.77 -11.86 -51.85
N ARG A 177 61.89 -12.85 -52.08
CA ARG A 177 62.14 -13.94 -53.04
C ARG A 177 62.40 -13.42 -54.44
N ARG A 178 61.71 -12.37 -54.88
CA ARG A 178 61.98 -11.73 -56.17
C ARG A 178 63.34 -11.05 -56.19
N GLU A 179 63.66 -10.27 -55.17
CA GLU A 179 64.97 -9.62 -55.05
C GLU A 179 66.11 -10.64 -55.05
N GLU A 180 65.94 -11.78 -54.37
CA GLU A 180 66.87 -12.92 -54.41
C GLU A 180 66.89 -13.66 -55.75
N GLU A 181 65.75 -13.86 -56.42
CA GLU A 181 65.70 -14.47 -57.75
C GLU A 181 66.41 -13.59 -58.78
N GLU A 182 66.18 -12.28 -58.73
CA GLU A 182 66.90 -11.29 -59.53
C GLU A 182 68.40 -11.29 -59.20
N GLU A 183 68.78 -11.40 -57.92
CA GLU A 183 70.18 -11.49 -57.52
C GLU A 183 70.83 -12.80 -57.95
N LYS A 184 70.12 -13.93 -57.89
CA LYS A 184 70.57 -15.23 -58.42
C LYS A 184 70.63 -15.23 -59.94
N GLU A 185 69.77 -14.49 -60.63
CA GLU A 185 69.92 -14.25 -62.06
C GLU A 185 71.14 -13.38 -62.36
N ARG A 186 71.38 -12.30 -61.59
CA ARG A 186 72.61 -11.50 -61.68
C ARG A 186 73.87 -12.33 -61.37
N HIS A 187 73.82 -13.22 -60.39
CA HIS A 187 74.93 -14.09 -60.01
C HIS A 187 75.16 -15.21 -61.03
N ARG A 188 74.10 -15.87 -61.52
CA ARG A 188 74.23 -16.85 -62.62
C ARG A 188 74.74 -16.21 -63.90
N PHE A 189 74.30 -14.98 -64.18
CA PHE A 189 74.85 -14.18 -65.26
C PHE A 189 76.36 -13.94 -65.07
N ASN A 190 76.80 -13.62 -63.85
CA ASN A 190 78.23 -13.47 -63.54
C ASN A 190 79.04 -14.78 -63.51
N GLU A 191 78.47 -15.90 -63.04
CA GLU A 191 79.13 -17.22 -62.97
C GLU A 191 79.28 -17.89 -64.34
N LEU A 192 78.34 -17.68 -65.27
CA LEU A 192 78.53 -18.11 -66.67
C LEU A 192 79.68 -17.35 -67.37
N PHE A 193 80.14 -16.23 -66.79
CA PHE A 193 81.09 -15.30 -67.41
C PHE A 193 82.57 -15.62 -67.19
N THR A 194 82.93 -16.74 -66.52
CA THR A 194 84.34 -17.07 -66.22
C THR A 194 84.93 -18.24 -67.02
N GLY A 195 84.31 -18.69 -68.13
CA GLY A 195 84.74 -19.93 -68.79
C GLY A 195 84.76 -20.03 -70.33
N THR A 196 84.16 -19.13 -71.10
CA THR A 196 84.05 -19.26 -72.58
C THR A 196 83.85 -17.90 -73.27
N PRO A 197 84.20 -17.75 -74.57
CA PRO A 197 84.41 -16.45 -75.20
C PRO A 197 83.09 -15.76 -75.58
N GLU A 198 82.42 -15.16 -74.59
CA GLU A 198 81.38 -14.14 -74.82
C GLU A 198 81.65 -12.91 -73.95
N VAL A 199 82.80 -12.26 -74.18
CA VAL A 199 83.15 -10.92 -73.67
C VAL A 199 82.23 -9.82 -74.29
N GLN A 200 81.09 -10.19 -74.88
CA GLN A 200 80.29 -9.34 -75.79
C GLN A 200 79.02 -8.76 -75.17
N HIS A 201 78.54 -9.22 -74.01
CA HIS A 201 77.36 -8.61 -73.34
C HIS A 201 77.72 -7.50 -72.34
N THR A 202 78.92 -7.52 -71.75
CA THR A 202 79.34 -6.49 -70.78
C THR A 202 79.88 -5.22 -71.44
N ASN A 203 80.31 -5.31 -72.71
CA ASN A 203 80.74 -4.17 -73.52
C ASN A 203 79.63 -3.75 -74.49
N THR A 204 78.40 -3.58 -73.99
CA THR A 204 77.30 -3.04 -74.80
C THR A 204 77.33 -1.51 -74.65
N PRO A 205 77.48 -0.73 -75.74
CA PRO A 205 77.21 -1.13 -77.13
C PRO A 205 78.44 -1.59 -77.96
N GLY A 206 79.66 -1.49 -77.43
CA GLY A 206 80.88 -2.07 -78.01
C GLY A 206 82.19 -1.62 -77.34
N PRO A 207 83.34 -2.31 -77.54
CA PRO A 207 84.64 -1.80 -77.10
C PRO A 207 85.11 -0.61 -77.95
N HIS A 208 85.75 0.36 -77.32
CA HIS A 208 86.30 1.54 -78.02
C HIS A 208 87.63 1.21 -78.71
N ALA A 209 88.54 0.48 -78.09
CA ALA A 209 89.79 0.04 -78.75
C ALA A 209 90.19 -1.35 -78.28
N ILE A 210 90.93 -2.07 -79.13
CA ILE A 210 91.52 -3.37 -78.85
C ILE A 210 93.04 -3.17 -78.85
N ILE A 211 93.69 -3.38 -77.70
CA ILE A 211 95.13 -3.16 -77.58
C ILE A 211 95.84 -4.51 -77.69
N ILE A 212 96.66 -4.68 -78.73
CA ILE A 212 97.49 -5.87 -78.93
C ILE A 212 98.88 -5.58 -78.38
N VAL A 213 99.23 -6.22 -77.26
CA VAL A 213 100.46 -5.94 -76.53
C VAL A 213 101.59 -6.88 -76.99
N LEU A 214 102.68 -6.31 -77.50
CA LEU A 214 103.88 -7.00 -77.96
C LEU A 214 105.09 -6.62 -77.11
N SER A 215 106.12 -7.46 -77.02
CA SER A 215 107.38 -7.12 -76.31
C SER A 215 108.49 -6.81 -77.31
N VAL A 216 109.24 -5.74 -77.09
CA VAL A 216 110.46 -5.48 -77.87
C VAL A 216 111.40 -6.67 -77.74
N GLY A 217 111.96 -7.12 -78.87
CA GLY A 217 112.87 -8.27 -78.95
C GLY A 217 112.19 -9.64 -79.14
N ARG A 218 110.86 -9.75 -78.97
CA ARG A 218 110.13 -11.03 -79.12
C ARG A 218 108.92 -10.85 -80.05
N PHE A 219 108.98 -11.50 -81.21
CA PHE A 219 107.87 -11.61 -82.15
C PHE A 219 107.83 -13.04 -82.69
N ALA A 220 107.04 -13.91 -82.06
CA ALA A 220 106.88 -15.31 -82.42
C ALA A 220 105.55 -15.55 -83.15
N GLN A 221 105.26 -16.80 -83.51
CA GLN A 221 104.08 -17.16 -84.29
C GLN A 221 102.77 -16.82 -83.56
N GLU A 222 102.74 -16.94 -82.23
CA GLU A 222 101.61 -16.62 -81.37
C GLU A 222 101.18 -15.15 -81.53
N GLU A 223 102.15 -14.23 -81.59
CA GLU A 223 101.88 -12.80 -81.81
C GLU A 223 101.42 -12.50 -83.24
N LYS A 224 101.84 -13.30 -84.24
CA LYS A 224 101.38 -13.17 -85.64
C LYS A 224 99.91 -13.56 -85.78
N ASP A 225 99.51 -14.64 -85.12
CA ASP A 225 98.17 -15.21 -85.27
C ASP A 225 97.11 -14.41 -84.49
N THR A 226 97.54 -13.57 -83.54
CA THR A 226 96.66 -12.80 -82.64
C THR A 226 95.67 -11.90 -83.40
N LEU A 227 96.13 -11.15 -84.41
CA LEU A 227 95.22 -10.32 -85.20
C LEU A 227 94.26 -11.16 -86.07
N GLY A 228 94.71 -12.33 -86.53
CA GLY A 228 93.87 -13.29 -87.24
C GLY A 228 92.73 -13.82 -86.36
N ILE A 229 93.04 -14.16 -85.11
CA ILE A 229 92.05 -14.60 -84.11
C ILE A 229 91.05 -13.48 -83.80
N ILE A 230 91.52 -12.25 -83.63
CA ILE A 230 90.64 -11.09 -83.39
C ILE A 230 89.70 -10.86 -84.59
N LYS A 231 90.23 -10.89 -85.83
CA LYS A 231 89.43 -10.77 -87.06
C LYS A 231 88.43 -11.93 -87.22
N MET A 232 88.75 -13.12 -86.71
CA MET A 232 87.85 -14.29 -86.75
C MET A 232 86.68 -14.14 -85.77
N ILE A 233 86.93 -13.65 -84.56
CA ILE A 233 85.90 -13.55 -83.50
C ILE A 233 85.04 -12.30 -83.67
N LEU A 234 85.66 -11.17 -83.97
CA LEU A 234 84.99 -9.87 -84.04
C LEU A 234 84.75 -9.42 -85.48
N GLY A 235 85.11 -10.23 -86.47
CA GLY A 235 85.01 -9.86 -87.88
C GLY A 235 86.17 -8.97 -88.34
N SER A 236 86.35 -8.88 -89.66
CA SER A 236 87.51 -8.24 -90.27
C SER A 236 87.68 -6.75 -89.90
N LYS A 237 86.57 -6.04 -89.68
CA LYS A 237 86.55 -4.62 -89.28
C LYS A 237 87.09 -4.38 -87.87
N ALA A 238 87.25 -5.40 -87.03
CA ALA A 238 87.84 -5.25 -85.71
C ALA A 238 89.29 -4.76 -85.76
N ALA A 239 90.00 -5.08 -86.85
CA ALA A 239 91.35 -4.58 -87.09
C ALA A 239 91.40 -3.04 -87.16
N ASP A 240 90.32 -2.38 -87.58
CA ASP A 240 90.20 -0.91 -87.60
C ASP A 240 90.08 -0.31 -86.19
N PHE A 241 89.93 -1.14 -85.16
CA PHE A 241 89.91 -0.72 -83.75
C PHE A 241 91.13 -1.24 -82.97
N CYS A 242 92.10 -1.86 -83.66
CA CYS A 242 93.30 -2.42 -83.04
C CYS A 242 94.48 -1.44 -82.99
N ILE A 243 95.13 -1.35 -81.84
CA ILE A 243 96.37 -0.60 -81.62
C ILE A 243 97.46 -1.57 -81.17
N ILE A 244 98.63 -1.54 -81.81
CA ILE A 244 99.78 -2.36 -81.40
C ILE A 244 100.57 -1.62 -80.30
N LEU A 245 100.71 -2.22 -79.13
CA LEU A 245 101.46 -1.63 -78.01
C LEU A 245 102.73 -2.43 -77.73
N PHE A 246 103.89 -1.87 -78.07
CA PHE A 246 105.18 -2.45 -77.73
C PHE A 246 105.53 -2.16 -76.28
N THR A 247 105.97 -3.17 -75.54
CA THR A 247 106.47 -3.06 -74.16
C THR A 247 107.98 -3.26 -74.16
N ARG A 248 108.67 -2.82 -73.09
CA ARG A 248 110.14 -2.82 -72.98
C ARG A 248 110.85 -1.88 -73.96
N GLY A 249 110.28 -0.68 -74.15
CA GLY A 249 110.86 0.34 -75.03
C GLY A 249 112.29 0.76 -74.65
N ASP A 250 112.68 0.60 -73.39
CA ASP A 250 114.03 0.83 -72.88
C ASP A 250 115.09 -0.11 -73.49
N GLU A 251 114.69 -1.30 -73.98
CA GLU A 251 115.58 -2.27 -74.61
C GLU A 251 115.94 -1.94 -76.07
N LEU A 252 115.46 -0.81 -76.62
CA LEU A 252 115.72 -0.39 -78.01
C LEU A 252 117.18 0.10 -78.27
N ARG A 253 118.05 0.15 -77.25
CA ARG A 253 119.51 0.43 -77.35
C ARG A 253 119.87 1.64 -78.24
N GLY A 254 119.12 2.73 -78.12
CA GLY A 254 119.34 3.98 -78.88
C GLY A 254 118.70 4.00 -80.28
N GLN A 255 118.04 2.92 -80.70
CA GLN A 255 117.22 2.87 -81.91
C GLN A 255 115.80 3.39 -81.62
N THR A 256 115.15 4.04 -82.58
CA THR A 256 113.72 4.41 -82.45
C THR A 256 112.82 3.20 -82.72
N ILE A 257 111.61 3.16 -82.14
CA ILE A 257 110.66 2.07 -82.42
C ILE A 257 110.36 1.94 -83.92
N LYS A 258 110.31 3.06 -84.65
CA LYS A 258 110.11 3.06 -86.11
C LYS A 258 111.21 2.28 -86.83
N GLN A 259 112.47 2.56 -86.48
CA GLN A 259 113.60 1.81 -87.05
C GLN A 259 113.58 0.33 -86.61
N TYR A 260 113.08 0.01 -85.41
CA TYR A 260 112.97 -1.39 -84.95
C TYR A 260 111.94 -2.18 -85.79
N VAL A 261 110.78 -1.59 -86.01
CA VAL A 261 109.75 -2.13 -86.89
C VAL A 261 110.26 -2.27 -88.33
N GLU A 262 111.09 -1.34 -88.80
CA GLU A 262 111.64 -1.37 -90.16
C GLU A 262 112.50 -2.62 -90.47
N LYS A 263 112.99 -3.33 -89.44
CA LYS A 263 113.86 -4.50 -89.59
C LYS A 263 113.10 -5.83 -89.77
N ASN A 264 111.78 -5.89 -89.55
CA ASN A 264 111.00 -7.12 -89.63
C ASN A 264 109.73 -6.91 -90.48
N ASP A 265 109.70 -7.52 -91.67
CA ASP A 265 108.60 -7.34 -92.63
C ASP A 265 107.27 -7.95 -92.16
N GLU A 266 107.29 -9.00 -91.34
CA GLU A 266 106.08 -9.58 -90.77
C GLU A 266 105.48 -8.67 -89.69
N LEU A 267 106.33 -8.04 -88.88
CA LEU A 267 105.90 -7.06 -87.88
C LEU A 267 105.33 -5.80 -88.53
N LYS A 268 105.93 -5.34 -89.63
CA LYS A 268 105.36 -4.26 -90.46
C LYS A 268 103.97 -4.64 -90.98
N THR A 269 103.81 -5.87 -91.44
CA THR A 269 102.52 -6.35 -91.96
C THR A 269 101.44 -6.30 -90.88
N LEU A 270 101.73 -6.80 -89.67
CA LEU A 270 100.80 -6.72 -88.53
C LEU A 270 100.43 -5.28 -88.15
N ILE A 271 101.41 -4.37 -88.12
CA ILE A 271 101.19 -2.95 -87.82
C ILE A 271 100.37 -2.28 -88.91
N SER A 272 100.66 -2.58 -90.18
CA SER A 272 99.94 -2.06 -91.34
C SER A 272 98.49 -2.51 -91.32
N ASP A 273 98.24 -3.79 -91.00
CA ASP A 273 96.89 -4.33 -90.85
C ASP A 273 96.09 -3.68 -89.71
N CYS A 274 96.79 -3.11 -88.72
CA CYS A 274 96.24 -2.30 -87.65
C CYS A 274 96.28 -0.78 -87.96
N GLY A 275 96.32 -0.39 -89.24
CA GLY A 275 96.26 1.01 -89.67
C GLY A 275 97.51 1.84 -89.33
N ASN A 276 98.66 1.20 -89.16
CA ASN A 276 99.92 1.81 -88.70
C ASN A 276 99.85 2.45 -87.31
N ARG A 277 98.90 2.01 -86.48
CA ARG A 277 98.74 2.48 -85.10
C ARG A 277 99.58 1.63 -84.17
N PHE A 278 100.72 2.17 -83.76
CA PHE A 278 101.56 1.51 -82.78
C PHE A 278 102.23 2.50 -81.84
N LEU A 279 102.44 2.06 -80.61
CA LEU A 279 103.07 2.83 -79.55
C LEU A 279 104.08 1.99 -78.80
N THR A 280 104.97 2.66 -78.06
CA THR A 280 105.96 2.00 -77.23
C THR A 280 105.83 2.48 -75.81
N PHE A 281 105.73 1.51 -74.91
CA PHE A 281 105.65 1.69 -73.49
C PHE A 281 106.93 1.18 -72.81
N ASN A 282 107.41 1.98 -71.87
CA ASN A 282 108.32 1.53 -70.83
C ASN A 282 107.51 1.38 -69.53
N ASN A 283 107.07 0.16 -69.25
CA ASN A 283 106.28 -0.16 -68.05
C ASN A 283 107.07 -0.04 -66.73
N THR A 284 108.40 0.20 -66.79
CA THR A 284 109.21 0.48 -65.60
C THR A 284 109.22 1.96 -65.23
N GLU A 285 108.86 2.84 -66.18
CA GLU A 285 108.71 4.27 -65.95
C GLU A 285 107.36 4.54 -65.28
N LYS A 286 107.40 5.06 -64.05
CA LYS A 286 106.22 5.25 -63.19
C LYS A 286 105.83 6.72 -63.02
N GLN A 287 106.74 7.64 -63.31
CA GLN A 287 106.53 9.08 -63.08
C GLN A 287 106.00 9.78 -64.34
N ASP A 288 106.32 9.27 -65.53
CA ASP A 288 105.92 9.86 -66.81
C ASP A 288 104.58 9.31 -67.32
N GLN A 289 103.54 10.15 -67.30
CA GLN A 289 102.20 9.82 -67.82
C GLN A 289 102.02 10.15 -69.32
N THR A 290 103.06 10.66 -69.99
CA THR A 290 102.96 11.03 -71.41
C THR A 290 102.67 9.82 -72.30
N GLN A 291 103.16 8.64 -71.94
CA GLN A 291 102.91 7.38 -72.65
C GLN A 291 101.41 7.02 -72.66
N VAL A 292 100.73 7.14 -71.51
CA VAL A 292 99.28 6.90 -71.40
C VAL A 292 98.49 7.97 -72.15
N THR A 293 98.91 9.22 -72.05
CA THR A 293 98.29 10.34 -72.78
C THR A 293 98.35 10.09 -74.30
N HIS A 294 99.48 9.58 -74.80
CA HIS A 294 99.65 9.26 -76.21
C HIS A 294 98.75 8.10 -76.67
N LEU A 295 98.56 7.08 -75.82
CA LEU A 295 97.63 5.98 -76.08
C LEU A 295 96.18 6.47 -76.15
N LEU A 296 95.75 7.31 -75.20
CA LEU A 296 94.39 7.87 -75.18
C LEU A 296 94.14 8.77 -76.39
N ASN A 297 95.09 9.63 -76.75
CA ASN A 297 95.00 10.47 -77.95
C ASN A 297 94.88 9.60 -79.21
N MET A 298 95.66 8.51 -79.32
CA MET A 298 95.56 7.58 -80.44
C MET A 298 94.21 6.87 -80.48
N MET A 299 93.63 6.51 -79.32
CA MET A 299 92.29 5.92 -79.23
C MET A 299 91.18 6.91 -79.63
N GLU A 300 91.29 8.19 -79.25
CA GLU A 300 90.35 9.23 -79.65
C GLU A 300 90.43 9.56 -81.14
N GLU A 301 91.65 9.72 -81.67
CA GLU A 301 91.90 9.96 -83.10
C GLU A 301 91.39 8.79 -83.96
N MET A 302 91.61 7.56 -83.49
CA MET A 302 91.17 6.34 -84.17
C MET A 302 89.65 6.28 -84.34
N ASN A 303 88.91 6.65 -83.30
CA ASN A 303 87.50 6.32 -83.21
C ASN A 303 86.54 7.48 -83.37
N GLN A 304 86.99 8.74 -83.19
CA GLN A 304 86.14 9.93 -83.21
C GLN A 304 84.86 9.78 -82.36
N GLY A 305 84.95 9.08 -81.22
CA GLY A 305 83.83 8.79 -80.32
C GLY A 305 82.93 7.60 -80.71
N ARG A 306 83.29 6.80 -81.72
CA ARG A 306 82.60 5.56 -82.08
C ARG A 306 83.17 4.35 -81.34
N TYR A 307 82.37 3.30 -81.22
CA TYR A 307 82.76 2.02 -80.63
C TYR A 307 82.54 0.90 -81.65
N PHE A 308 83.22 -0.21 -81.48
CA PHE A 308 83.10 -1.36 -82.36
C PHE A 308 81.73 -2.04 -82.20
N THR A 309 80.94 -2.17 -83.27
CA THR A 309 79.61 -2.83 -83.24
C THR A 309 79.51 -3.92 -84.31
N ASN A 310 78.93 -5.07 -83.95
CA ASN A 310 78.67 -6.21 -84.84
C ASN A 310 77.26 -6.79 -84.60
N GLU A 311 76.78 -7.70 -85.46
CA GLU A 311 75.48 -8.37 -85.36
C GLU A 311 75.25 -9.02 -83.98
N ILE A 312 76.30 -9.62 -83.41
CA ILE A 312 76.24 -10.25 -82.08
C ILE A 312 75.99 -9.22 -80.96
N CYS A 313 76.51 -7.98 -81.10
CA CYS A 313 76.23 -6.90 -80.13
C CYS A 313 74.78 -6.40 -80.21
N LYS A 314 74.18 -6.40 -81.41
CA LYS A 314 72.78 -5.95 -81.60
C LYS A 314 71.77 -6.98 -81.11
N GLU A 315 72.06 -8.27 -81.25
CA GLU A 315 71.19 -9.35 -80.78
C GLU A 315 71.11 -9.40 -79.24
N ALA A 316 72.21 -9.06 -78.56
CA ALA A 316 72.28 -8.87 -77.12
C ALA A 316 71.34 -7.76 -76.60
N GLU A 317 71.32 -6.62 -77.29
CA GLU A 317 70.47 -5.47 -76.95
C GLU A 317 68.98 -5.82 -77.08
N ILE A 318 68.58 -6.54 -78.13
CA ILE A 318 67.17 -6.92 -78.35
C ILE A 318 66.69 -7.95 -77.31
N SER A 319 67.54 -8.93 -76.98
CA SER A 319 67.21 -10.00 -76.01
C SER A 319 67.04 -9.47 -74.57
N THR A 320 67.82 -8.46 -74.20
CA THR A 320 67.72 -7.82 -72.87
C THR A 320 66.45 -6.99 -72.74
N GLU A 321 66.06 -6.26 -73.79
CA GLU A 321 64.84 -5.46 -73.79
C GLU A 321 63.55 -6.31 -73.71
N GLN A 322 63.48 -7.42 -74.47
CA GLN A 322 62.33 -8.33 -74.42
C GLN A 322 62.12 -8.96 -73.04
N LYS A 323 63.21 -9.27 -72.32
CA LYS A 323 63.13 -9.78 -70.94
C LYS A 323 62.58 -8.73 -69.99
N ARG A 324 62.94 -7.45 -70.17
CA ARG A 324 62.45 -6.32 -69.36
C ARG A 324 60.94 -6.16 -69.48
N GLU A 325 60.41 -6.18 -70.72
CA GLU A 325 58.97 -6.08 -70.97
C GLU A 325 58.17 -7.24 -70.34
N MET A 326 58.68 -8.48 -70.43
CA MET A 326 58.04 -9.64 -69.79
C MET A 326 58.00 -9.54 -68.26
N LEU A 327 59.05 -8.99 -67.64
CA LEU A 327 59.09 -8.75 -66.20
C LEU A 327 58.06 -7.69 -65.79
N GLU A 328 58.00 -6.55 -66.50
CA GLU A 328 57.03 -5.48 -66.23
C GLU A 328 55.57 -5.95 -66.37
N GLU A 329 55.25 -6.76 -67.39
CA GLU A 329 53.90 -7.32 -67.56
C GLU A 329 53.53 -8.29 -66.41
N LYS A 330 54.47 -9.13 -65.98
CA LYS A 330 54.29 -10.07 -64.88
C LYS A 330 54.08 -9.34 -63.55
N GLU A 331 54.79 -8.23 -63.33
CA GLU A 331 54.56 -7.37 -62.16
C GLU A 331 53.16 -6.77 -62.15
N ARG A 332 52.70 -6.26 -63.28
CA ARG A 332 51.37 -5.65 -63.41
C ARG A 332 50.26 -6.67 -63.10
N LYS A 333 50.35 -7.88 -63.68
CA LYS A 333 49.40 -8.98 -63.41
C LYS A 333 49.39 -9.41 -61.93
N ASN A 334 50.53 -9.37 -61.26
CA ASN A 334 50.62 -9.69 -59.84
C ASN A 334 50.04 -8.58 -58.95
N GLN A 335 50.23 -7.31 -59.31
CA GLN A 335 49.58 -6.20 -58.61
C GLN A 335 48.05 -6.26 -58.71
N ASP A 336 47.51 -6.61 -59.87
CA ASP A 336 46.06 -6.72 -60.07
C ASP A 336 45.47 -7.87 -59.24
N LYS A 337 46.14 -9.03 -59.19
CA LYS A 337 45.76 -10.15 -58.30
C LYS A 337 45.76 -9.76 -56.82
N ILE A 338 46.75 -8.99 -56.39
CA ILE A 338 46.85 -8.47 -55.01
C ILE A 338 45.64 -7.60 -54.68
N LYS A 339 45.30 -6.64 -55.56
CA LYS A 339 44.14 -5.76 -55.38
C LYS A 339 42.82 -6.52 -55.35
N GLU A 340 42.67 -7.54 -56.21
CA GLU A 340 41.46 -8.38 -56.23
C GLU A 340 41.28 -9.17 -54.93
N LEU A 341 42.36 -9.74 -54.38
CA LEU A 341 42.35 -10.44 -53.11
C LEU A 341 42.03 -9.51 -51.94
N GLU A 342 42.64 -8.31 -51.88
CA GLU A 342 42.34 -7.29 -50.87
C GLU A 342 40.85 -6.91 -50.89
N ALA A 343 40.28 -6.69 -52.08
CA ALA A 343 38.86 -6.34 -52.23
C ALA A 343 37.92 -7.46 -51.76
N LYS A 344 38.26 -8.74 -52.02
CA LYS A 344 37.47 -9.89 -51.54
C LYS A 344 37.47 -9.96 -50.00
N TYR A 345 38.63 -9.81 -49.37
CA TYR A 345 38.75 -9.78 -47.91
C TYR A 345 37.96 -8.63 -47.28
N ASP A 346 38.03 -7.42 -47.85
CA ASP A 346 37.30 -6.25 -47.35
C ASP A 346 35.77 -6.43 -47.40
N ILE A 347 35.26 -7.07 -48.46
CA ILE A 347 33.83 -7.39 -48.58
C ILE A 347 33.42 -8.40 -47.51
N GLU A 348 34.22 -9.43 -47.26
CA GLU A 348 33.93 -10.46 -46.26
C GLU A 348 33.93 -9.89 -44.84
N ILE A 349 34.89 -9.04 -44.50
CA ILE A 349 34.92 -8.29 -43.22
C ILE A 349 33.65 -7.47 -43.04
N ARG A 350 33.26 -6.73 -44.08
CA ARG A 350 32.07 -5.87 -44.04
C ARG A 350 30.81 -6.71 -43.80
N ASN A 351 30.70 -7.86 -44.46
CA ASN A 351 29.57 -8.78 -44.29
C ASN A 351 29.50 -9.38 -42.89
N ILE A 352 30.64 -9.78 -42.33
CA ILE A 352 30.73 -10.33 -40.97
C ILE A 352 30.35 -9.26 -39.93
N ARG A 353 30.91 -8.04 -40.04
CA ARG A 353 30.55 -6.91 -39.15
C ARG A 353 29.06 -6.62 -39.19
N LYS A 354 28.47 -6.54 -40.39
CA LYS A 354 27.04 -6.29 -40.55
C LYS A 354 26.18 -7.38 -39.90
N ARG A 355 26.55 -8.66 -40.05
CA ARG A 355 25.83 -9.78 -39.41
C ARG A 355 25.87 -9.71 -37.88
N LEU A 356 26.99 -9.32 -37.30
CA LEU A 356 27.15 -9.21 -35.84
C LEU A 356 26.39 -8.00 -35.29
N GLU A 357 26.47 -6.86 -35.98
CA GLU A 357 25.70 -5.66 -35.64
C GLU A 357 24.18 -5.91 -35.71
N ASP A 358 23.71 -6.60 -36.75
CA ASP A 358 22.31 -7.01 -36.86
C ASP A 358 21.88 -7.96 -35.74
N LYS A 359 22.74 -8.90 -35.33
CA LYS A 359 22.48 -9.79 -34.18
C LYS A 359 22.38 -9.01 -32.87
N ARG A 360 23.33 -8.09 -32.63
CA ARG A 360 23.37 -7.23 -31.43
C ARG A 360 22.12 -6.36 -31.36
N LYS A 361 21.74 -5.71 -32.46
CA LYS A 361 20.52 -4.89 -32.54
C LYS A 361 19.25 -5.70 -32.26
N ARG A 362 19.13 -6.91 -32.82
CA ARG A 362 17.99 -7.80 -32.53
C ARG A 362 17.92 -8.19 -31.06
N ALA A 363 19.04 -8.52 -30.43
CA ALA A 363 19.10 -8.86 -29.02
C ALA A 363 18.69 -7.68 -28.12
N ASP A 364 19.18 -6.48 -28.42
CA ASP A 364 18.82 -5.25 -27.69
C ASP A 364 17.33 -4.92 -27.83
N GLU A 365 16.79 -5.00 -29.05
CA GLU A 365 15.36 -4.77 -29.32
C GLU A 365 14.47 -5.81 -28.60
N GLU A 366 14.86 -7.07 -28.59
CA GLU A 366 14.12 -8.14 -27.90
C GLU A 366 14.12 -7.93 -26.38
N ARG A 367 15.29 -7.57 -25.82
CA ARG A 367 15.43 -7.24 -24.39
C ARG A 367 14.55 -6.06 -24.00
N GLU A 368 14.52 -4.98 -24.78
CA GLU A 368 13.67 -3.82 -24.49
C GLU A 368 12.18 -4.15 -24.66
N ARG A 369 11.81 -4.97 -25.67
CA ARG A 369 10.44 -5.49 -25.81
C ARG A 369 10.01 -6.30 -24.59
N LEU A 370 10.88 -7.17 -24.06
CA LEU A 370 10.58 -7.98 -22.88
C LEU A 370 10.41 -7.09 -21.64
N LYS A 371 11.30 -6.13 -21.44
CA LYS A 371 11.23 -5.15 -20.35
C LYS A 371 9.94 -4.32 -20.40
N ASN A 372 9.54 -3.87 -21.59
CA ASN A 372 8.27 -3.16 -21.78
C ASN A 372 7.07 -4.06 -21.48
N LYS A 373 7.08 -5.32 -21.94
CA LYS A 373 6.04 -6.31 -21.59
C LYS A 373 5.97 -6.55 -20.07
N PHE A 374 7.12 -6.61 -19.38
CA PHE A 374 7.15 -6.76 -17.93
C PHE A 374 6.55 -5.54 -17.22
N ARG A 375 6.95 -4.32 -17.61
CA ARG A 375 6.36 -3.07 -17.09
C ARG A 375 4.85 -2.99 -17.29
N GLU A 376 4.35 -3.37 -18.46
CA GLU A 376 2.90 -3.35 -18.70
C GLU A 376 2.17 -4.41 -17.87
N LYS A 377 2.73 -5.60 -17.70
CA LYS A 377 2.18 -6.63 -16.81
C LYS A 377 2.20 -6.19 -15.35
N GLU A 378 3.25 -5.51 -14.90
CA GLU A 378 3.37 -4.94 -13.56
C GLU A 378 2.30 -3.86 -13.32
N LYS A 379 2.16 -2.90 -14.24
CA LYS A 379 1.11 -1.87 -14.19
C LYS A 379 -0.28 -2.49 -14.15
N THR A 380 -0.52 -3.53 -14.97
CA THR A 380 -1.81 -4.21 -15.03
C THR A 380 -2.12 -4.89 -13.70
N LEU A 381 -1.18 -5.67 -13.17
CA LEU A 381 -1.33 -6.35 -11.88
C LEU A 381 -1.56 -5.35 -10.74
N ARG A 382 -0.84 -4.22 -10.75
CA ARG A 382 -1.03 -3.13 -9.77
C ARG A 382 -2.42 -2.50 -9.87
N ARG A 383 -2.90 -2.20 -11.08
CA ARG A 383 -4.25 -1.65 -11.30
C ARG A 383 -5.34 -2.61 -10.85
N GLU A 384 -5.23 -3.89 -11.21
CA GLU A 384 -6.17 -4.94 -10.78
C GLU A 384 -6.24 -5.02 -9.25
N PHE A 385 -5.09 -4.95 -8.58
CA PHE A 385 -5.03 -4.96 -7.11
C PHE A 385 -5.62 -3.68 -6.50
N GLU A 386 -5.29 -2.50 -7.02
CA GLU A 386 -5.86 -1.22 -6.56
C GLU A 386 -7.38 -1.15 -6.76
N GLU A 387 -7.88 -1.62 -7.92
CA GLU A 387 -9.31 -1.66 -8.22
C GLU A 387 -10.03 -2.63 -7.29
N LYS A 388 -9.42 -3.79 -7.02
CA LYS A 388 -9.95 -4.76 -6.06
C LYS A 388 -9.94 -4.22 -4.63
N GLU A 389 -8.87 -3.55 -4.20
CA GLU A 389 -8.79 -2.90 -2.88
C GLU A 389 -9.85 -1.80 -2.74
N LYS A 390 -10.06 -0.96 -3.76
CA LYS A 390 -11.15 0.03 -3.80
C LYS A 390 -12.53 -0.61 -3.76
N SER A 391 -12.74 -1.70 -4.50
CA SER A 391 -14.00 -2.45 -4.51
C SER A 391 -14.30 -3.10 -3.16
N GLU A 392 -13.32 -3.75 -2.54
CA GLU A 392 -13.44 -4.29 -1.17
C GLU A 392 -13.68 -3.18 -0.14
N GLN A 393 -12.98 -2.04 -0.26
CA GLN A 393 -13.18 -0.89 0.62
C GLN A 393 -14.61 -0.33 0.53
N LYS A 394 -15.11 -0.13 -0.69
CA LYS A 394 -16.50 0.34 -0.91
C LYS A 394 -17.53 -0.65 -0.35
N LYS A 395 -17.29 -1.96 -0.46
CA LYS A 395 -18.14 -2.99 0.16
C LYS A 395 -18.14 -2.86 1.68
N ARG A 396 -16.97 -2.68 2.31
CA ARG A 396 -16.84 -2.48 3.77
C ARG A 396 -17.56 -1.23 4.24
N GLU A 397 -17.43 -0.12 3.51
CA GLU A 397 -18.11 1.12 3.84
C GLU A 397 -19.62 0.96 3.76
N THR A 398 -20.12 0.33 2.69
CA THR A 398 -21.55 0.04 2.51
C THR A 398 -22.07 -0.88 3.62
N GLU A 399 -21.32 -1.91 3.97
CA GLU A 399 -21.67 -2.87 5.02
C GLU A 399 -21.62 -2.24 6.42
N ASN A 400 -20.62 -1.40 6.70
CA ASN A 400 -20.55 -0.61 7.94
C ASN A 400 -21.71 0.38 8.05
N GLN A 401 -22.11 1.00 6.93
CA GLN A 401 -23.24 1.92 6.90
C GLN A 401 -24.56 1.19 7.18
N LYS A 402 -24.83 0.08 6.48
CA LYS A 402 -25.99 -0.80 6.74
C LYS A 402 -26.05 -1.23 8.20
N ARG A 403 -24.92 -1.67 8.73
CA ARG A 403 -24.78 -2.06 10.14
C ARG A 403 -25.07 -0.92 11.12
N SER A 404 -24.59 0.29 10.82
CA SER A 404 -24.88 1.47 11.63
C SER A 404 -26.35 1.85 11.58
N GLU A 405 -26.98 1.73 10.42
CA GLU A 405 -28.42 1.95 10.23
C GLU A 405 -29.25 0.89 10.97
N GLU A 406 -28.90 -0.39 10.87
CA GLU A 406 -29.52 -1.50 11.62
C GLU A 406 -29.39 -1.29 13.15
N GLU A 407 -28.21 -0.91 13.64
CA GLU A 407 -27.99 -0.59 15.05
C GLU A 407 -28.86 0.59 15.52
N LYS A 408 -29.01 1.63 14.69
CA LYS A 408 -29.88 2.78 14.99
C LYS A 408 -31.35 2.38 15.01
N GLN A 409 -31.78 1.58 14.05
CA GLN A 409 -33.16 1.10 13.96
C GLN A 409 -33.52 0.22 15.16
N GLN A 410 -32.68 -0.75 15.50
CA GLN A 410 -32.89 -1.57 16.70
C GLN A 410 -32.92 -0.71 17.97
N ARG A 411 -32.01 0.24 18.13
CA ARG A 411 -32.03 1.18 19.28
C ARG A 411 -33.36 1.93 19.37
N ALA A 412 -33.85 2.46 18.25
CA ALA A 412 -35.13 3.16 18.20
C ALA A 412 -36.31 2.24 18.57
N GLU A 413 -36.32 1.00 18.08
CA GLU A 413 -37.35 0.00 18.43
C GLU A 413 -37.34 -0.33 19.93
N TYR A 414 -36.16 -0.50 20.54
CA TYR A 414 -36.04 -0.70 21.99
C TYR A 414 -36.50 0.50 22.78
N ASP A 415 -36.10 1.71 22.37
CA ASP A 415 -36.50 2.95 23.05
C ASP A 415 -38.02 3.13 22.97
N GLN A 416 -38.64 2.88 21.81
CA GLN A 416 -40.10 2.87 21.66
C GLN A 416 -40.76 1.84 22.56
N ARG A 417 -40.22 0.62 22.65
CA ARG A 417 -40.77 -0.45 23.50
C ARG A 417 -40.69 -0.11 24.99
N ILE A 418 -39.57 0.45 25.44
CA ILE A 418 -39.41 0.94 26.82
C ILE A 418 -40.38 2.09 27.09
N GLU A 419 -40.55 3.01 26.16
CA GLU A 419 -41.46 4.14 26.32
C GLU A 419 -42.93 3.72 26.34
N LYS A 420 -43.30 2.75 25.48
CA LYS A 420 -44.62 2.11 25.53
C LYS A 420 -44.85 1.46 26.89
N MET A 421 -43.86 0.70 27.36
CA MET A 421 -43.93 0.09 28.68
C MET A 421 -44.19 1.18 29.71
N LYS A 422 -43.35 2.22 29.82
CA LYS A 422 -43.51 3.37 30.74
C LYS A 422 -44.91 4.00 30.73
N ARG A 423 -45.52 4.18 29.55
CA ARG A 423 -46.88 4.72 29.43
C ARG A 423 -47.92 3.79 30.05
N GLU A 424 -47.83 2.48 29.79
CA GLU A 424 -48.77 1.50 30.36
C GLU A 424 -48.78 1.56 31.91
N ILE A 425 -47.67 1.91 32.55
CA ILE A 425 -47.59 2.08 34.00
C ILE A 425 -48.14 3.39 34.46
N GLU A 426 -47.84 4.48 33.75
CA GLU A 426 -48.40 5.76 34.12
C GLU A 426 -49.94 5.71 34.01
N ASP A 427 -50.45 4.98 33.02
CA ASP A 427 -51.87 4.69 32.87
C ASP A 427 -52.40 3.83 34.04
N GLN A 428 -51.73 2.73 34.38
CA GLN A 428 -52.09 1.90 35.54
C GLN A 428 -52.06 2.69 36.84
N ARG A 429 -51.02 3.52 37.04
CA ARG A 429 -50.87 4.40 38.20
C ARG A 429 -52.01 5.39 38.30
N THR A 430 -52.35 6.03 37.18
CA THR A 430 -53.47 6.96 37.12
C THR A 430 -54.79 6.27 37.45
N GLN A 431 -54.98 5.02 37.01
CA GLN A 431 -56.16 4.23 37.37
C GLN A 431 -56.19 3.88 38.86
N TYR A 432 -55.07 3.43 39.43
CA TYR A 432 -54.96 3.17 40.87
C TYR A 432 -55.21 4.44 41.70
N GLU A 433 -54.63 5.58 41.31
CA GLU A 433 -54.86 6.88 41.97
C GLU A 433 -56.33 7.32 41.91
N LYS A 434 -57.04 7.01 40.82
CA LYS A 434 -58.50 7.25 40.73
C LYS A 434 -59.28 6.37 41.68
N GLN A 435 -58.98 5.07 41.73
CA GLN A 435 -59.61 4.13 42.66
C GLN A 435 -59.41 4.56 44.11
N ILE A 436 -58.20 5.00 44.48
CA ILE A 436 -57.91 5.52 45.81
C ILE A 436 -58.80 6.74 46.12
N LYS A 437 -58.91 7.70 45.20
CA LYS A 437 -59.76 8.88 45.38
C LYS A 437 -61.24 8.54 45.53
N GLU A 438 -61.75 7.56 44.78
CA GLU A 438 -63.13 7.07 44.91
C GLU A 438 -63.37 6.47 46.30
N ILE A 439 -62.44 5.65 46.78
CA ILE A 439 -62.50 5.05 48.12
C ILE A 439 -62.42 6.13 49.22
N GLU A 440 -61.50 7.08 49.11
CA GLU A 440 -61.38 8.21 50.04
C GLU A 440 -62.66 9.06 50.08
N GLU A 441 -63.34 9.22 48.94
CA GLU A 441 -64.59 9.94 48.86
C GLU A 441 -65.77 9.17 49.47
N GLU A 442 -65.82 7.85 49.27
CA GLU A 442 -66.76 6.98 49.97
C GLU A 442 -66.55 7.02 51.48
N ASP A 443 -65.30 6.95 51.95
CA ASP A 443 -64.97 7.06 53.38
C ASP A 443 -65.38 8.42 53.94
N ARG A 444 -65.14 9.51 53.20
CA ARG A 444 -65.59 10.85 53.57
C ARG A 444 -67.12 10.93 53.68
N LYS A 445 -67.87 10.33 52.76
CA LYS A 445 -69.35 10.27 52.82
C LYS A 445 -69.83 9.47 54.02
N ARG A 446 -69.24 8.30 54.29
CA ARG A 446 -69.53 7.49 55.48
C ARG A 446 -69.25 8.27 56.76
N ASP A 447 -68.14 8.99 56.83
CA ASP A 447 -67.78 9.80 58.00
C ASP A 447 -68.74 10.97 58.23
N GLU A 448 -69.30 11.53 57.16
CA GLU A 448 -70.32 12.57 57.23
C GLU A 448 -71.69 12.02 57.66
N GLU A 449 -72.08 10.85 57.15
CA GLU A 449 -73.26 10.10 57.62
C GLU A 449 -73.14 9.75 59.11
N TYR A 450 -71.98 9.27 59.56
CA TYR A 450 -71.71 9.01 60.97
C TYR A 450 -71.85 10.28 61.85
N LYS A 451 -71.43 11.45 61.35
CA LYS A 451 -71.61 12.71 62.07
C LYS A 451 -73.08 13.10 62.16
N GLN A 452 -73.84 12.93 61.08
CA GLN A 452 -75.28 13.21 61.06
C GLN A 452 -76.05 12.29 62.00
N ASP A 453 -75.75 10.99 61.99
CA ASP A 453 -76.34 10.03 62.93
C ASP A 453 -76.01 10.36 64.38
N GLN A 454 -74.77 10.77 64.64
CA GLN A 454 -74.34 11.21 65.97
C GLN A 454 -75.12 12.45 66.44
N GLU A 455 -75.32 13.42 65.55
CA GLU A 455 -76.08 14.64 65.82
C GLU A 455 -77.57 14.34 66.04
N LYS A 456 -78.15 13.47 65.20
CA LYS A 456 -79.52 13.00 65.36
C LYS A 456 -79.73 12.31 66.71
N MET A 457 -78.86 11.37 67.07
CA MET A 457 -78.92 10.70 68.37
C MET A 457 -78.79 11.69 69.54
N LYS A 458 -77.93 12.70 69.44
CA LYS A 458 -77.83 13.77 70.45
C LYS A 458 -79.13 14.56 70.56
N ASN A 459 -79.70 14.97 69.43
CA ASN A 459 -80.97 15.72 69.38
C ASN A 459 -82.13 14.89 69.92
N ASP A 460 -82.20 13.60 69.59
CA ASP A 460 -83.20 12.66 70.10
C ASP A 460 -83.07 12.51 71.63
N HIS A 461 -81.85 12.35 72.15
CA HIS A 461 -81.58 12.33 73.59
C HIS A 461 -81.97 13.65 74.28
N GLU A 462 -81.65 14.79 73.66
CA GLU A 462 -82.02 16.12 74.17
C GLU A 462 -83.54 16.30 74.20
N HIS A 463 -84.25 15.86 73.16
CA HIS A 463 -85.71 15.90 73.09
C HIS A 463 -86.35 15.03 74.18
N ILE A 464 -85.87 13.80 74.36
CA ILE A 464 -86.35 12.90 75.42
C ILE A 464 -86.13 13.53 76.81
N ILE A 465 -84.98 14.14 77.05
CA ILE A 465 -84.69 14.82 78.32
C ILE A 465 -85.61 16.03 78.51
N ALA A 466 -85.83 16.83 77.47
CA ALA A 466 -86.72 18.00 77.51
C ALA A 466 -88.18 17.59 77.77
N GLU A 467 -88.68 16.53 77.12
CA GLU A 467 -90.02 15.99 77.39
C GLU A 467 -90.18 15.54 78.83
N LEU A 468 -89.17 14.85 79.38
CA LEU A 468 -89.18 14.42 80.79
C LEU A 468 -89.21 15.63 81.73
N GLN A 469 -88.48 16.71 81.39
CA GLN A 469 -88.51 17.96 82.15
C GLN A 469 -89.87 18.67 82.07
N ILE A 470 -90.47 18.77 80.89
CA ILE A 470 -91.80 19.38 80.69
C ILE A 470 -92.86 18.60 81.46
N LYS A 471 -92.89 17.28 81.34
CA LYS A 471 -93.83 16.42 82.09
C LYS A 471 -93.66 16.62 83.60
N ARG A 472 -92.42 16.70 84.08
CA ARG A 472 -92.11 17.00 85.49
C ARG A 472 -92.66 18.37 85.91
N GLU A 473 -92.50 19.40 85.10
CA GLU A 473 -93.00 20.76 85.39
C GLU A 473 -94.54 20.86 85.37
N GLU A 474 -95.20 20.25 84.39
CA GLU A 474 -96.66 20.21 84.30
C GLU A 474 -97.28 19.50 85.50
N GLU A 475 -96.68 18.41 85.95
CA GLU A 475 -97.15 17.67 87.12
C GLU A 475 -96.85 18.41 88.43
N ILE A 476 -95.71 19.11 88.54
CA ILE A 476 -95.46 20.05 89.65
C ILE A 476 -96.56 21.12 89.69
N LYS A 477 -96.90 21.73 88.55
CA LYS A 477 -97.98 22.72 88.46
C LYS A 477 -99.33 22.12 88.84
N LYS A 478 -99.63 20.89 88.38
CA LYS A 478 -100.86 20.17 88.74
C LYS A 478 -100.92 19.88 90.24
N ARG A 479 -99.83 19.39 90.82
CA ARG A 479 -99.70 19.15 92.26
C ARG A 479 -99.91 20.44 93.06
N ASP A 480 -99.24 21.52 92.68
CA ASP A 480 -99.33 22.80 93.38
C ASP A 480 -100.76 23.37 93.27
N SER A 481 -101.43 23.18 92.12
CA SER A 481 -102.83 23.57 91.91
C SER A 481 -103.82 22.74 92.74
N GLU A 482 -103.63 21.41 92.80
CA GLU A 482 -104.42 20.51 93.65
C GLU A 482 -104.23 20.84 95.13
N GLU A 483 -103.00 21.15 95.55
CA GLU A 483 -102.71 21.57 96.92
C GLU A 483 -103.35 22.93 97.26
N GLN A 484 -103.31 23.90 96.33
CA GLN A 484 -104.00 25.19 96.51
C GLN A 484 -105.52 25.04 96.60
N MET A 485 -106.12 24.23 95.72
CA MET A 485 -107.57 23.96 95.75
C MET A 485 -107.96 23.27 97.06
N ARG A 486 -107.13 22.35 97.56
CA ARG A 486 -107.36 21.69 98.85
C ARG A 486 -107.21 22.65 100.02
N LYS A 487 -106.18 23.50 100.05
CA LYS A 487 -106.02 24.54 101.09
C LYS A 487 -107.24 25.46 101.13
N LYS A 488 -107.77 25.88 99.97
CA LYS A 488 -109.02 26.65 99.87
C LYS A 488 -110.23 25.88 100.39
N GLN A 489 -110.33 24.59 100.10
CA GLN A 489 -111.43 23.75 100.59
C GLN A 489 -111.36 23.56 102.11
N GLU A 490 -110.17 23.28 102.65
CA GLU A 490 -109.93 23.17 104.10
C GLU A 490 -110.18 24.52 104.82
N GLU A 491 -109.87 25.64 104.19
CA GLU A 491 -110.17 26.99 104.71
C GLU A 491 -111.68 27.27 104.71
N LYS A 492 -112.39 26.93 103.63
CA LYS A 492 -113.87 26.99 103.57
C LYS A 492 -114.51 26.14 104.66
N GLU A 493 -114.05 24.90 104.82
CA GLU A 493 -114.55 24.00 105.87
C GLU A 493 -114.23 24.55 107.26
N ARG A 494 -113.05 25.15 107.47
CA ARG A 494 -112.70 25.84 108.72
C ARG A 494 -113.61 27.03 109.01
N GLU A 495 -113.90 27.88 108.01
CA GLU A 495 -114.82 29.01 108.15
C GLU A 495 -116.26 28.55 108.40
N GLU A 496 -116.70 27.49 107.73
CA GLU A 496 -118.00 26.88 107.96
C GLU A 496 -118.10 26.27 109.37
N TRP A 497 -117.02 25.68 109.85
CA TRP A 497 -116.91 25.21 111.23
C TRP A 497 -116.95 26.35 112.24
N LYS A 498 -116.21 27.45 112.01
CA LYS A 498 -116.29 28.66 112.86
C LYS A 498 -117.72 29.22 112.91
N ARG A 499 -118.43 29.21 111.77
CA ARG A 499 -119.83 29.63 111.69
C ARG A 499 -120.75 28.72 112.52
N LYS A 500 -120.59 27.40 112.43
CA LYS A 500 -121.35 26.43 113.26
C LYS A 500 -121.05 26.55 114.75
N ILE A 501 -119.80 26.86 115.14
CA ILE A 501 -119.44 27.15 116.54
C ILE A 501 -120.15 28.42 117.02
N LYS A 502 -120.16 29.48 116.20
CA LYS A 502 -120.79 30.76 116.53
C LYS A 502 -122.32 30.65 116.64
N GLU A 503 -122.96 29.83 115.80
CA GLU A 503 -124.39 29.49 115.89
C GLU A 503 -124.69 28.69 117.17
N ALA A 504 -123.83 27.74 117.55
CA ALA A 504 -123.98 26.96 118.79
C ALA A 504 -123.74 27.78 120.07
N GLU A 505 -122.95 28.86 120.01
CA GLU A 505 -122.79 29.82 121.11
C GLU A 505 -124.02 30.73 121.26
N ASN A 506 -124.60 31.22 120.16
CA ASN A 506 -125.82 32.04 120.19
C ASN A 506 -127.07 31.28 120.68
N ASP A 507 -127.16 29.96 120.41
CA ASP A 507 -128.24 29.10 120.89
C ASP A 507 -128.15 28.80 122.41
N ARG A 508 -126.98 29.02 123.05
CA ARG A 508 -126.82 28.92 124.50
C ARG A 508 -127.36 30.14 125.25
N ASP A 509 -127.24 31.33 124.68
CA ASP A 509 -127.72 32.57 125.31
C ASP A 509 -129.24 32.80 125.17
N SER A 510 -129.90 32.06 124.27
CA SER A 510 -131.33 32.21 123.97
C SER A 510 -132.28 31.36 124.85
N ARG A 511 -131.77 30.51 125.75
CA ARG A 511 -132.56 29.63 126.63
C ARG A 511 -132.36 29.90 128.13
N GLY A 512 -131.82 31.06 128.47
CA GLY A 512 -131.67 31.55 129.84
C GLY A 512 -132.30 32.93 130.04
N ASN A 513 -133.61 33.04 129.86
CA ASN A 513 -134.43 34.11 130.45
C ASN A 513 -135.90 33.68 130.51
#